data_AF-O45595-F1
#
_entry.id   AF-O45595-F1
#
_cell.length_a   1.000
_cell.length_b   1.000
_cell.length_c   1.000
_cell.angle_alpha   90.00
_cell.angle_beta   90.00
_cell.angle_gamma   90.00
#
_symmetry.space_group_name_H-M   'P 1'
#
loop_
_entity.id
_entity.type
_entity.pdbx_description
1 polymer ?
#
loop_
_entity_poly.entity_id
_entity_poly.type
_entity_poly.pdbx_seq_one_letter_code
_entity_poly.pdbx_strand_id
1 'polypeptide(L)'
;MSSFDRRIEAACKFDDERYYKQYHRYFDVLAQVHSVVETINGAQMLRVWRGRKFGPGASAERRERRLFHVTQDSFKRYIVPPNPRIGKAIEENGKELLIEIDVYDDHRDGLKNLNSGDFVAIQNVHAASTRQTEMQVLHGGGASYQRGITTVPVDFEHEAFQNFKKKVEAVLETVAYDENFTEFQQPEEVAENHVDEEPQEEALPRGVVLRTETCDFMDMELDNWPEGPPKTFAEAIARANNSRRPRDPPQ
;
A
#
# COMPACT_ATOMS: atom_id res chain seq x y z
N MET A 1 2.97 -28.16 -10.72
CA MET A 1 3.05 -26.93 -9.92
C MET A 1 1.84 -26.07 -10.24
N SER A 2 1.02 -25.78 -9.23
CA SER A 2 -0.23 -25.03 -9.40
C SER A 2 0.04 -23.56 -9.73
N SER A 3 -0.98 -22.83 -10.19
CA SER A 3 -0.88 -21.36 -10.33
C SER A 3 -0.51 -20.72 -8.99
N PHE A 4 -1.12 -21.19 -7.90
CA PHE A 4 -0.85 -20.74 -6.53
C PHE A 4 0.61 -20.93 -6.12
N ASP A 5 1.18 -22.12 -6.30
CA ASP A 5 2.56 -22.41 -5.91
C ASP A 5 3.54 -21.47 -6.63
N ARG A 6 3.30 -21.21 -7.93
CA ARG A 6 4.15 -20.31 -8.74
C ARG A 6 4.14 -18.88 -8.21
N ARG A 7 3.00 -18.41 -7.72
CA ARG A 7 2.87 -17.06 -7.13
C ARG A 7 3.69 -16.95 -5.87
N ILE A 8 3.61 -17.96 -4.99
CA ILE A 8 4.39 -17.97 -3.75
C ILE A 8 5.87 -18.10 -4.06
N GLU A 9 6.27 -18.96 -5.00
CA GLU A 9 7.68 -19.09 -5.38
C GLU A 9 8.26 -17.79 -5.93
N ALA A 10 7.48 -17.05 -6.74
CA ALA A 10 7.88 -15.73 -7.24
C ALA A 10 8.02 -14.72 -6.10
N ALA A 11 7.02 -14.63 -5.21
CA ALA A 11 7.02 -13.75 -4.05
C ALA A 11 8.14 -14.07 -3.04
N CYS A 12 8.57 -15.34 -2.93
CA CYS A 12 9.69 -15.77 -2.10
C CYS A 12 11.05 -15.27 -2.61
N LYS A 13 11.15 -14.86 -3.88
CA LYS A 13 12.39 -14.35 -4.49
C LYS A 13 12.65 -12.87 -4.16
N PHE A 14 11.75 -12.22 -3.43
CA PHE A 14 11.93 -10.84 -2.97
C PHE A 14 13.22 -10.70 -2.16
N ASP A 15 14.07 -9.74 -2.55
CA ASP A 15 15.37 -9.48 -1.95
C ASP A 15 15.32 -8.20 -1.13
N ASP A 16 15.22 -8.36 0.19
CA ASP A 16 15.16 -7.26 1.16
C ASP A 16 16.34 -6.28 0.99
N GLU A 17 17.54 -6.76 0.63
CA GLU A 17 18.75 -5.95 0.49
C GLU A 17 18.80 -5.12 -0.80
N ARG A 18 17.86 -5.36 -1.72
CA ARG A 18 17.78 -4.64 -3.00
C ARG A 18 16.57 -3.73 -3.10
N TYR A 19 15.64 -3.79 -2.15
CA TYR A 19 14.38 -3.06 -2.18
C TYR A 19 14.56 -1.58 -2.53
N TYR A 20 15.37 -0.82 -1.79
CA TYR A 20 15.52 0.63 -2.04
C TYR A 20 16.19 0.95 -3.38
N LYS A 21 17.07 0.06 -3.85
CA LYS A 21 17.72 0.19 -5.17
C LYS A 21 16.77 -0.16 -6.31
N GLN A 22 15.87 -1.11 -6.09
CA GLN A 22 14.91 -1.62 -7.08
C GLN A 22 13.50 -1.06 -6.89
N TYR A 23 13.34 -0.02 -6.06
CA TYR A 23 12.07 0.52 -5.62
C TYR A 23 11.06 0.82 -6.74
N HIS A 24 11.52 1.32 -7.90
CA HIS A 24 10.65 1.63 -9.05
C HIS A 24 10.42 0.45 -10.00
N ARG A 25 10.99 -0.72 -9.72
CA ARG A 25 10.72 -1.93 -10.50
C ARG A 25 9.46 -2.58 -9.98
N TYR A 26 8.76 -3.26 -10.87
CA TYR A 26 7.73 -4.20 -10.47
C TYR A 26 8.34 -5.34 -9.67
N PHE A 27 7.70 -5.73 -8.58
CA PHE A 27 8.13 -6.85 -7.76
C PHE A 27 6.95 -7.66 -7.20
N ASP A 28 7.24 -8.92 -6.92
CA ASP A 28 6.39 -9.80 -6.12
C ASP A 28 6.99 -9.89 -4.72
N VAL A 29 6.15 -9.91 -3.68
CA VAL A 29 6.63 -9.96 -2.29
C VAL A 29 5.78 -10.90 -1.45
N LEU A 30 6.45 -11.74 -0.68
CA LEU A 30 5.84 -12.49 0.42
C LEU A 30 5.96 -11.65 1.70
N ALA A 31 4.88 -11.38 2.40
CA ALA A 31 4.93 -10.55 3.61
C ALA A 31 3.90 -11.01 4.63
N GLN A 32 4.00 -10.51 5.85
CA GLN A 32 2.96 -10.65 6.85
C GLN A 32 2.16 -9.35 6.92
N VAL A 33 0.82 -9.44 7.00
CA VAL A 33 -0.06 -8.29 7.13
C VAL A 33 0.15 -7.66 8.51
N HIS A 34 0.50 -6.38 8.52
CA HIS A 34 0.49 -5.56 9.72
C HIS A 34 -0.92 -5.01 9.95
N SER A 35 -1.44 -4.20 9.03
CA SER A 35 -2.79 -3.65 9.13
C SER A 35 -3.31 -3.19 7.77
N VAL A 36 -4.59 -2.86 7.72
CA VAL A 36 -5.21 -2.15 6.59
C VAL A 36 -5.82 -0.87 7.13
N VAL A 37 -5.41 0.26 6.56
CA VAL A 37 -5.82 1.60 7.00
C VAL A 37 -6.57 2.29 5.88
N GLU A 38 -7.67 2.98 6.22
CA GLU A 38 -8.21 4.04 5.40
C GLU A 38 -7.58 5.37 5.85
N THR A 39 -7.08 6.15 4.89
CA THR A 39 -6.53 7.48 5.14
C THR A 39 -7.61 8.56 5.03
N ILE A 40 -7.33 9.77 5.52
CA ILE A 40 -8.26 10.91 5.48
C ILE A 40 -8.70 11.27 4.05
N ASN A 41 -7.84 11.03 3.06
CA ASN A 41 -8.13 11.27 1.64
C ASN A 41 -8.80 10.07 0.93
N GLY A 42 -9.18 9.01 1.66
CA GLY A 42 -9.89 7.85 1.13
C GLY A 42 -9.01 6.81 0.41
N ALA A 43 -7.69 6.87 0.55
CA ALA A 43 -6.81 5.79 0.13
C ALA A 43 -6.93 4.59 1.08
N GLN A 44 -6.74 3.38 0.57
CA GLN A 44 -6.73 2.16 1.37
C GLN A 44 -5.33 1.56 1.34
N MET A 45 -4.63 1.72 2.46
CA MET A 45 -3.24 1.33 2.61
C MET A 45 -3.16 -0.07 3.20
N LEU A 46 -2.69 -1.03 2.40
CA LEU A 46 -2.23 -2.32 2.90
C LEU A 46 -0.81 -2.13 3.45
N ARG A 47 -0.65 -2.34 4.76
CA ARG A 47 0.63 -2.22 5.46
C ARG A 47 1.12 -3.63 5.76
N VAL A 48 2.23 -4.03 5.17
CA VAL A 48 2.85 -5.35 5.39
C VAL A 48 4.29 -5.22 5.83
N TRP A 49 4.80 -6.24 6.52
CA TRP A 49 6.19 -6.25 6.99
C TRP A 49 6.85 -7.61 6.74
N ARG A 50 8.18 -7.63 6.84
CA ARG A 50 8.99 -8.84 6.58
C ARG A 50 9.94 -9.23 7.72
N GLY A 51 9.84 -8.56 8.88
CA GLY A 51 10.69 -8.86 10.05
C GLY A 51 12.16 -8.42 9.91
N ARG A 52 12.52 -7.68 8.86
CA ARG A 52 13.89 -7.20 8.66
C ARG A 52 13.88 -5.84 7.98
N LYS A 53 14.87 -5.01 8.32
CA LYS A 53 15.11 -3.74 7.63
C LYS A 53 15.47 -3.98 6.18
N PHE A 54 14.92 -3.16 5.30
CA PHE A 54 15.25 -3.19 3.88
C PHE A 54 16.58 -2.51 3.58
N GLY A 55 17.14 -2.86 2.43
CA GLY A 55 18.47 -2.45 2.03
C GLY A 55 18.57 -1.96 0.57
N PRO A 56 19.77 -1.49 0.21
CA PRO A 56 20.92 -1.33 1.10
C PRO A 56 20.79 -0.07 1.97
N GLY A 57 21.36 -0.08 3.18
CA GLY A 57 21.26 1.05 4.13
C GLY A 57 21.68 2.40 3.55
N ALA A 58 22.71 2.43 2.70
CA ALA A 58 23.14 3.66 2.01
C ALA A 58 22.08 4.28 1.07
N SER A 59 21.06 3.50 0.67
CA SER A 59 19.91 3.98 -0.11
C SER A 59 18.67 4.21 0.74
N ALA A 60 18.61 3.65 1.96
CA ALA A 60 17.47 3.72 2.85
C ALA A 60 17.12 5.17 3.21
N GLU A 61 18.08 5.90 3.78
CA GLU A 61 17.87 7.27 4.26
C GLU A 61 17.33 8.21 3.17
N ARG A 62 17.83 8.08 1.93
CA ARG A 62 17.36 8.87 0.80
C ARG A 62 15.93 8.52 0.40
N ARG A 63 15.57 7.23 0.43
CA ARG A 63 14.26 6.74 0.03
C ARG A 63 13.23 7.06 1.10
N GLU A 64 13.48 6.66 2.34
CA GLU A 64 12.57 6.83 3.48
C GLU A 64 12.11 8.27 3.66
N ARG A 65 12.97 9.27 3.39
CA ARG A 65 12.57 10.69 3.40
C ARG A 65 11.46 11.08 2.42
N ARG A 66 11.27 10.32 1.35
CA ARG A 66 10.26 10.55 0.32
C ARG A 66 9.12 9.54 0.39
N LEU A 67 9.29 8.46 1.13
CA LEU A 67 8.27 7.42 1.21
C LEU A 67 7.08 7.92 2.01
N PHE A 68 5.89 7.73 1.43
CA PHE A 68 4.67 7.87 2.19
C PHE A 68 4.63 6.80 3.28
N HIS A 69 4.49 7.26 4.51
CA HIS A 69 4.12 6.41 5.64
C HIS A 69 2.84 6.93 6.25
N VAL A 70 1.92 6.05 6.61
CA VAL A 70 0.75 6.40 7.40
C VAL A 70 1.23 6.98 8.73
N THR A 71 0.67 8.13 9.07
CA THR A 71 0.87 8.86 10.31
C THR A 71 -0.48 9.14 10.94
N GLN A 72 -0.48 9.61 12.19
CA GLN A 72 -1.72 10.05 12.85
C GLN A 72 -2.48 11.10 12.02
N ASP A 73 -1.75 11.99 11.33
CA ASP A 73 -2.35 13.07 10.52
C ASP A 73 -2.99 12.58 9.22
N SER A 74 -2.49 11.47 8.65
CA SER A 74 -3.05 10.89 7.43
C SER A 74 -4.03 9.75 7.71
N PHE A 75 -4.04 9.20 8.92
CA PHE A 75 -4.90 8.11 9.37
C PHE A 75 -6.35 8.58 9.57
N LYS A 76 -7.31 7.81 9.04
CA LYS A 76 -8.74 8.01 9.31
C LYS A 76 -9.29 6.90 10.20
N ARG A 77 -9.13 5.64 9.78
CA ARG A 77 -9.57 4.47 10.55
C ARG A 77 -8.86 3.20 10.15
N TYR A 78 -8.94 2.18 11.00
CA TYR A 78 -8.56 0.82 10.63
C TYR A 78 -9.71 0.12 9.89
N ILE A 79 -9.38 -0.52 8.76
CA ILE A 79 -10.19 -1.57 8.15
C ILE A 79 -9.82 -2.91 8.81
N VAL A 80 -8.52 -3.13 9.01
CA VAL A 80 -7.96 -4.27 9.75
C VAL A 80 -6.96 -3.70 10.77
N PRO A 81 -7.25 -3.72 12.08
CA PRO A 81 -6.35 -3.18 13.09
C PRO A 81 -5.09 -4.05 13.24
N PRO A 82 -3.96 -3.49 13.68
CA PRO A 82 -2.75 -4.26 13.90
C PRO A 82 -2.90 -5.22 15.09
N ASN A 83 -2.35 -6.42 14.94
CA ASN A 83 -2.06 -7.28 16.08
C ASN A 83 -1.09 -6.53 17.00
N PRO A 84 -1.38 -6.42 18.31
CA PRO A 84 -0.57 -5.64 19.23
C PRO A 84 0.92 -5.98 19.24
N ARG A 85 1.27 -7.27 19.11
CA ARG A 85 2.68 -7.72 19.07
C ARG A 85 3.39 -7.26 17.80
N ILE A 86 2.70 -7.33 16.66
CA ILE A 86 3.26 -6.87 15.38
C ILE A 86 3.41 -5.35 15.42
N GLY A 87 2.41 -4.63 15.93
CA GLY A 87 2.47 -3.20 16.12
C GLY A 87 3.63 -2.75 17.00
N LYS A 88 3.84 -3.42 18.14
CA LYS A 88 5.02 -3.20 19.00
C LYS A 88 6.34 -3.53 18.29
N ALA A 89 6.40 -4.59 17.49
CA ALA A 89 7.59 -4.90 16.72
C ALA A 89 7.98 -3.76 15.78
N ILE A 90 7.00 -3.12 15.13
CA ILE A 90 7.24 -1.96 14.27
C ILE A 90 7.61 -0.71 15.08
N GLU A 91 6.95 -0.47 16.22
CA GLU A 91 7.30 0.63 17.14
C GLU A 91 8.77 0.55 17.58
N GLU A 92 9.24 -0.63 17.99
CA GLU A 92 10.59 -0.84 18.51
C GLU A 92 11.67 -0.87 17.42
N ASN A 93 11.38 -1.45 16.25
CA ASN A 93 12.37 -1.66 15.19
C ASN A 93 12.35 -0.59 14.09
N GLY A 94 11.28 0.20 14.03
CA GLY A 94 11.07 1.31 13.10
C GLY A 94 10.18 0.98 11.91
N LYS A 95 9.56 2.02 11.34
CA LYS A 95 8.68 1.93 10.16
C LYS A 95 9.39 1.45 8.89
N GLU A 96 10.72 1.48 8.85
CA GLU A 96 11.55 0.95 7.75
C GLU A 96 11.39 -0.57 7.52
N LEU A 97 10.66 -1.27 8.41
CA LEU A 97 10.29 -2.68 8.23
C LEU A 97 8.97 -2.84 7.45
N LEU A 98 8.24 -1.74 7.21
CA LEU A 98 6.96 -1.75 6.50
C LEU A 98 7.15 -1.49 5.01
N ILE A 99 6.31 -2.17 4.23
CA ILE A 99 5.96 -1.79 2.87
C ILE A 99 4.49 -1.36 2.94
N GLU A 100 4.25 -0.08 2.64
CA GLU A 100 2.90 0.48 2.62
C GLU A 100 2.44 0.67 1.18
N ILE A 101 1.35 -0.02 0.84
CA ILE A 101 0.87 -0.16 -0.52
C ILE A 101 -0.53 0.47 -0.61
N ASP A 102 -0.69 1.49 -1.44
CA ASP A 102 -2.03 2.00 -1.77
C ASP A 102 -2.69 1.04 -2.76
N VAL A 103 -3.81 0.46 -2.31
CA VAL A 103 -4.57 -0.51 -3.06
C VAL A 103 -5.83 0.15 -3.58
N TYR A 104 -6.06 0.04 -4.89
CA TYR A 104 -7.28 0.55 -5.53
C TYR A 104 -7.83 -0.39 -6.60
N ASP A 105 -8.95 0.00 -7.20
CA ASP A 105 -9.80 -0.83 -8.08
C ASP A 105 -10.34 -2.08 -7.38
N ASP A 106 -10.52 -3.17 -8.13
CA ASP A 106 -11.09 -4.46 -7.71
C ASP A 106 -10.29 -5.16 -6.60
N HIS A 107 -9.05 -4.73 -6.35
CA HIS A 107 -8.23 -5.26 -5.26
C HIS A 107 -8.66 -4.77 -3.87
N ARG A 108 -9.36 -3.62 -3.75
CA ARG A 108 -9.85 -3.10 -2.46
C ARG A 108 -10.82 -4.06 -1.78
N ASP A 109 -11.70 -4.69 -2.56
CA ASP A 109 -12.74 -5.58 -2.04
C ASP A 109 -12.18 -6.77 -1.28
N GLY A 110 -10.95 -7.20 -1.61
CA GLY A 110 -10.26 -8.29 -0.94
C GLY A 110 -9.65 -7.91 0.42
N LEU A 111 -9.37 -6.63 0.68
CA LEU A 111 -8.65 -6.19 1.87
C LEU A 111 -9.40 -6.47 3.17
N LYS A 112 -10.73 -6.36 3.16
CA LYS A 112 -11.59 -6.62 4.32
C LYS A 112 -11.59 -8.09 4.77
N ASN A 113 -11.09 -9.00 3.95
CA ASN A 113 -11.00 -10.43 4.27
C ASN A 113 -9.64 -10.82 4.87
N LEU A 114 -8.71 -9.87 5.00
CA LEU A 114 -7.41 -10.09 5.61
C LEU A 114 -7.49 -9.86 7.13
N ASN A 115 -6.61 -10.51 7.88
CA ASN A 115 -6.35 -10.25 9.27
C ASN A 115 -4.90 -9.84 9.48
N SER A 116 -4.64 -9.04 10.51
CA SER A 116 -3.27 -8.82 10.95
C SER A 116 -2.63 -10.14 11.37
N GLY A 117 -1.41 -10.39 10.90
CA GLY A 117 -0.71 -11.66 11.08
C GLY A 117 -0.86 -12.64 9.91
N ASP A 118 -1.80 -12.42 8.98
CA ASP A 118 -1.91 -13.24 7.77
C ASP A 118 -0.65 -13.14 6.93
N PHE A 119 -0.18 -14.27 6.40
CA PHE A 119 0.85 -14.27 5.38
C PHE A 119 0.22 -14.07 4.01
N VAL A 120 0.77 -13.16 3.22
CA VAL A 120 0.27 -12.82 1.90
C VAL A 120 1.38 -12.82 0.86
N ALA A 121 1.09 -13.37 -0.31
CA ALA A 121 1.85 -13.16 -1.52
C ALA A 121 1.18 -12.05 -2.33
N ILE A 122 1.90 -10.95 -2.54
CA ILE A 122 1.43 -9.78 -3.28
C ILE A 122 2.20 -9.72 -4.59
N GLN A 123 1.47 -9.66 -5.70
CA GLN A 123 2.07 -9.76 -7.03
C GLN A 123 2.06 -8.42 -7.75
N ASN A 124 3.20 -8.12 -8.38
CA ASN A 124 3.36 -7.07 -9.36
C ASN A 124 3.05 -5.66 -8.78
N VAL A 125 3.51 -5.44 -7.55
CA VAL A 125 3.56 -4.14 -6.86
C VAL A 125 4.57 -3.25 -7.57
N HIS A 126 4.30 -1.95 -7.66
CA HIS A 126 5.21 -0.98 -8.26
C HIS A 126 5.10 0.38 -7.58
N ALA A 127 6.09 1.23 -7.82
CA ALA A 127 6.08 2.57 -7.28
C ALA A 127 5.24 3.54 -8.12
N ALA A 128 4.52 4.42 -7.45
CA ALA A 128 4.07 5.70 -7.96
C ALA A 128 4.88 6.82 -7.30
N SER A 129 5.13 7.90 -8.03
CA SER A 129 5.93 9.02 -7.53
C SER A 129 5.33 10.35 -7.94
N THR A 130 5.19 11.25 -6.97
CA THR A 130 4.97 12.67 -7.18
C THR A 130 6.29 13.43 -7.00
N ARG A 131 6.27 14.77 -7.11
CA ARG A 131 7.48 15.59 -6.87
C ARG A 131 8.05 15.44 -5.46
N GLN A 132 7.22 15.13 -4.47
CA GLN A 132 7.61 15.14 -3.06
C GLN A 132 7.50 13.77 -2.39
N THR A 133 6.64 12.89 -2.91
CA THR A 133 6.28 11.65 -2.24
C THR A 133 6.33 10.48 -3.20
N GLU A 134 6.88 9.37 -2.73
CA GLU A 134 6.91 8.07 -3.39
C GLU A 134 6.06 7.08 -2.58
N MET A 135 5.34 6.20 -3.26
CA MET A 135 4.54 5.16 -2.59
C MET A 135 4.49 3.90 -3.44
N GLN A 136 4.27 2.76 -2.80
CA GLN A 136 3.97 1.53 -3.52
C GLN A 136 2.48 1.47 -3.83
N VAL A 137 2.13 0.96 -5.00
CA VAL A 137 0.75 0.86 -5.48
C VAL A 137 0.46 -0.54 -6.00
N LEU A 138 -0.76 -0.99 -5.71
CA LEU A 138 -1.34 -2.17 -6.31
C LEU A 138 -2.72 -1.81 -6.84
N HIS A 139 -2.91 -1.97 -8.14
CA HIS A 139 -4.16 -1.60 -8.79
C HIS A 139 -4.55 -2.57 -9.88
N GLY A 140 -5.83 -2.53 -10.23
CA GLY A 140 -6.40 -3.31 -11.32
C GLY A 140 -5.79 -2.96 -12.66
N GLY A 141 -6.28 -3.57 -13.73
CA GLY A 141 -5.68 -3.39 -15.07
C GLY A 141 -5.86 -4.59 -15.99
N GLY A 142 -6.69 -5.55 -15.58
CA GLY A 142 -7.02 -6.73 -16.36
C GLY A 142 -6.13 -7.94 -16.06
N ALA A 143 -6.64 -9.11 -16.46
CA ALA A 143 -6.03 -10.41 -16.22
C ALA A 143 -4.59 -10.56 -16.76
N SER A 144 -4.15 -9.67 -17.65
CA SER A 144 -2.82 -9.69 -18.29
C SER A 144 -1.66 -9.46 -17.32
N TYR A 145 -1.87 -8.72 -16.23
CA TYR A 145 -0.78 -8.34 -15.34
C TYR A 145 -0.61 -9.27 -14.13
N GLN A 146 -1.49 -10.26 -13.95
CA GLN A 146 -1.45 -11.22 -12.83
C GLN A 146 -1.23 -10.55 -11.47
N ARG A 147 -1.82 -9.38 -11.26
CA ARG A 147 -1.77 -8.62 -10.02
C ARG A 147 -2.75 -9.21 -9.02
N GLY A 148 -2.41 -9.13 -7.74
CA GLY A 148 -3.32 -9.49 -6.68
C GLY A 148 -2.63 -9.82 -5.38
N ILE A 149 -3.48 -10.03 -4.38
CA ILE A 149 -3.11 -10.41 -3.03
C ILE A 149 -3.65 -11.82 -2.82
N THR A 150 -2.79 -12.75 -2.41
CA THR A 150 -3.16 -14.13 -2.12
C THR A 150 -2.73 -14.48 -0.71
N THR A 151 -3.67 -14.82 0.16
CA THR A 151 -3.36 -15.34 1.50
C THR A 151 -2.71 -16.71 1.38
N VAL A 152 -1.60 -16.90 2.10
CA VAL A 152 -0.85 -18.15 2.17
C VAL A 152 -1.31 -18.93 3.40
N PRO A 153 -1.77 -20.19 3.25
CA PRO A 153 -2.12 -21.03 4.39
C PRO A 153 -0.95 -21.16 5.37
N VAL A 154 -1.26 -21.13 6.66
CA VAL A 154 -0.26 -21.14 7.75
C VAL A 154 0.57 -22.43 7.75
N ASP A 155 -0.02 -23.52 7.23
CA ASP A 155 0.53 -24.87 7.08
C ASP A 155 1.12 -25.14 5.68
N PHE A 156 1.24 -24.13 4.81
CA PHE A 156 1.76 -24.32 3.46
C PHE A 156 3.20 -24.87 3.45
N GLU A 157 3.40 -26.09 2.96
CA GLU A 157 4.65 -26.86 3.07
C GLU A 157 5.71 -26.49 2.01
N HIS A 158 5.97 -25.20 1.80
CA HIS A 158 7.04 -24.75 0.90
C HIS A 158 8.24 -24.23 1.71
N GLU A 159 9.43 -24.77 1.44
CA GLU A 159 10.64 -24.50 2.23
C GLU A 159 10.94 -23.00 2.37
N ALA A 160 10.89 -22.25 1.27
CA ALA A 160 11.15 -20.80 1.29
C ALA A 160 10.12 -20.03 2.15
N PHE A 161 8.85 -20.43 2.11
CA PHE A 161 7.80 -19.84 2.94
C PHE A 161 8.02 -20.16 4.42
N GLN A 162 8.30 -21.43 4.74
CA GLN A 162 8.58 -21.85 6.12
C GLN A 162 9.81 -21.14 6.70
N ASN A 163 10.85 -20.95 5.88
CA ASN A 163 12.04 -20.20 6.28
C ASN A 163 11.75 -18.70 6.50
N PHE A 164 10.88 -18.10 5.68
CA PHE A 164 10.42 -16.73 5.89
C PHE A 164 9.59 -16.60 7.17
N LYS A 165 8.59 -17.46 7.35
CA LYS A 165 7.71 -17.51 8.53
C LYS A 165 8.51 -17.60 9.83
N LYS A 166 9.46 -18.54 9.91
CA LYS A 166 10.34 -18.70 11.09
C LYS A 166 11.12 -17.44 11.44
N LYS A 167 11.59 -16.68 10.44
CA LYS A 167 12.32 -15.43 10.67
C LYS A 167 11.41 -14.34 11.25
N VAL A 168 10.18 -14.23 10.73
CA VAL A 168 9.18 -13.30 11.25
C VAL A 168 8.80 -13.67 12.69
N GLU A 169 8.54 -14.95 12.95
CA GLU A 169 8.23 -15.47 14.29
C GLU A 169 9.35 -15.19 15.29
N ALA A 170 10.61 -15.42 14.91
CA ALA A 170 11.76 -15.13 15.76
C ALA A 170 11.85 -13.65 16.18
N VAL A 171 11.44 -12.72 15.31
CA VAL A 171 11.39 -11.28 15.67
C VAL A 171 10.25 -11.03 16.64
N LEU A 172 9.07 -11.61 16.40
CA LEU A 172 7.92 -11.47 17.29
C LEU A 172 8.17 -12.06 18.69
N GLU A 173 9.00 -13.10 18.82
CA GLU A 173 9.40 -13.67 20.10
C GLU A 173 10.24 -12.70 20.96
N THR A 174 10.92 -11.74 20.34
CA THR A 174 11.74 -10.74 21.07
C THR A 174 10.95 -9.55 21.61
N VAL A 175 9.68 -9.41 21.20
CA VAL A 175 8.85 -8.24 21.49
C VAL A 175 7.92 -8.54 22.66
N ALA A 176 7.91 -7.65 23.65
CA ALA A 176 6.98 -7.75 24.77
C ALA A 176 5.54 -7.53 24.28
N TYR A 177 4.64 -8.43 24.65
CA TYR A 177 3.22 -8.27 24.32
C TYR A 177 2.58 -7.18 25.18
N ASP A 178 1.93 -6.23 24.52
CA ASP A 178 1.15 -5.16 25.15
C ASP A 178 -0.27 -5.21 24.61
N GLU A 179 -1.22 -5.69 25.42
CA GLU A 179 -2.63 -5.81 25.02
C GLU A 179 -3.30 -4.46 24.72
N ASN A 180 -2.74 -3.36 25.22
CA ASN A 180 -3.28 -2.00 25.07
C ASN A 180 -2.56 -1.20 23.98
N PHE A 181 -1.76 -1.85 23.14
CA PHE A 181 -1.06 -1.19 22.05
C PHE A 181 -2.04 -0.46 21.12
N THR A 182 -1.78 0.83 20.93
CA THR A 182 -2.51 1.68 19.97
C THR A 182 -1.49 2.45 19.16
N GLU A 183 -1.40 2.18 17.86
CA GLU A 183 -0.50 2.91 16.97
C GLU A 183 -1.10 4.27 16.56
N PHE A 184 -2.38 4.27 16.16
CA PHE A 184 -3.12 5.49 15.81
C PHE A 184 -4.43 5.56 16.58
N GLN A 185 -4.73 6.76 17.08
CA GLN A 185 -6.00 7.07 17.70
C GLN A 185 -7.04 7.26 16.60
N GLN A 186 -8.17 6.55 16.69
CA GLN A 186 -9.31 6.85 15.83
C GLN A 186 -9.91 8.19 16.27
N PRO A 187 -10.21 9.10 15.34
CA PRO A 187 -10.98 10.30 15.65
C PRO A 187 -12.25 9.86 16.37
N GLU A 188 -12.59 10.50 17.49
CA GLU A 188 -13.89 10.28 18.12
C GLU A 188 -14.97 10.56 17.07
N GLU A 189 -15.85 9.59 16.82
CA GLU A 189 -17.07 9.84 16.05
C GLU A 189 -17.86 10.90 16.83
N VAL A 190 -17.67 12.16 16.48
CA VAL A 190 -18.53 13.23 16.96
C VAL A 190 -19.90 12.86 16.43
N ALA A 191 -20.76 12.34 17.31
CA ALA A 191 -22.15 12.07 17.00
C ALA A 191 -22.71 13.36 16.38
N GLU A 192 -22.89 13.34 15.06
CA GLU A 192 -23.36 14.47 14.29
C GLU A 192 -24.76 14.82 14.81
N ASN A 193 -24.82 15.77 15.73
CA ASN A 193 -26.01 16.58 15.90
C ASN A 193 -26.16 17.33 14.58
N HIS A 194 -27.06 16.81 13.74
CA HIS A 194 -27.53 17.44 12.51
C HIS A 194 -27.74 18.94 12.75
N VAL A 195 -26.80 19.75 12.30
CA VAL A 195 -27.05 21.15 11.95
C VAL A 195 -26.64 21.23 10.50
N ASP A 196 -27.64 21.44 9.65
CA ASP A 196 -27.50 21.59 8.21
C ASP A 196 -26.57 22.77 7.90
N GLU A 197 -25.28 22.51 7.78
CA GLU A 197 -24.33 23.44 7.16
C GLU A 197 -23.69 22.76 5.95
N GLU A 198 -23.89 23.37 4.78
CA GLU A 198 -23.41 22.89 3.50
C GLU A 198 -21.89 22.64 3.50
N PRO A 199 -21.39 21.62 2.78
CA PRO A 199 -20.01 21.17 2.87
C PRO A 199 -19.05 22.24 2.32
N GLN A 200 -18.28 22.86 3.21
CA GLN A 200 -17.08 23.59 2.82
C GLN A 200 -15.99 22.58 2.46
N GLU A 201 -16.00 22.13 1.21
CA GLU A 201 -14.94 21.30 0.63
C GLU A 201 -13.60 22.02 0.71
N GLU A 202 -12.70 21.51 1.55
CA GLU A 202 -11.31 21.96 1.60
C GLU A 202 -10.64 21.75 0.24
N ALA A 203 -10.36 22.88 -0.43
CA ALA A 203 -9.69 22.88 -1.72
C ALA A 203 -8.26 22.31 -1.59
N LEU A 204 -7.92 21.36 -2.47
CA LEU A 204 -6.55 20.90 -2.66
C LEU A 204 -5.59 22.10 -2.80
N PRO A 205 -4.42 22.08 -2.12
CA PRO A 205 -3.51 23.22 -2.14
C PRO A 205 -3.08 23.55 -3.57
N ARG A 206 -3.26 24.83 -3.95
CA ARG A 206 -2.84 25.38 -5.25
C ARG A 206 -1.37 25.06 -5.51
N GLY A 207 -1.07 24.33 -6.59
CA GLY A 207 0.30 24.13 -7.09
C GLY A 207 0.79 22.68 -7.17
N VAL A 208 -0.03 21.67 -6.85
CA VAL A 208 0.33 20.26 -7.08
C VAL A 208 0.19 19.92 -8.57
N VAL A 209 1.27 20.14 -9.32
CA VAL A 209 1.44 19.66 -10.70
C VAL A 209 2.05 18.26 -10.64
N LEU A 210 1.24 17.24 -10.92
CA LEU A 210 1.68 15.86 -11.05
C LEU A 210 2.50 15.73 -12.35
N ARG A 211 3.81 15.51 -12.22
CA ARG A 211 4.64 14.96 -13.29
C ARG A 211 5.03 13.56 -12.84
N THR A 212 4.33 12.55 -13.32
CA THR A 212 4.67 11.16 -13.09
C THR A 212 5.60 10.70 -14.21
N GLU A 213 6.92 10.90 -14.09
CA GLU A 213 7.91 10.41 -15.07
C GLU A 213 7.92 8.87 -15.22
N THR A 214 7.10 8.14 -14.46
CA THR A 214 7.01 6.66 -14.52
C THR A 214 5.59 6.12 -14.55
N CYS A 215 4.57 6.99 -14.63
CA CYS A 215 3.21 6.58 -14.95
C CYS A 215 2.76 7.43 -16.12
N ASP A 216 2.72 6.86 -17.33
CA ASP A 216 2.25 7.51 -18.57
C ASP A 216 0.75 7.91 -18.52
N PHE A 217 0.18 8.10 -17.33
CA PHE A 217 -1.24 8.28 -17.07
C PHE A 217 -1.65 9.73 -16.73
N MET A 218 -0.73 10.68 -16.53
CA MET A 218 -1.08 12.01 -15.98
C MET A 218 -0.47 13.22 -16.69
N ASP A 219 -0.10 13.13 -17.97
CA ASP A 219 0.37 14.30 -18.74
C ASP A 219 -0.74 15.28 -19.19
N MET A 220 -1.92 15.26 -18.57
CA MET A 220 -2.95 16.28 -18.81
C MET A 220 -2.77 17.46 -17.85
N GLU A 221 -2.43 18.62 -18.41
CA GLU A 221 -2.44 19.90 -17.69
C GLU A 221 -3.81 20.15 -17.03
N LEU A 222 -3.79 20.68 -15.79
CA LEU A 222 -4.99 20.87 -14.94
C LEU A 222 -6.12 21.64 -15.65
N ASP A 223 -5.78 22.50 -16.62
CA ASP A 223 -6.71 23.35 -17.35
C ASP A 223 -7.47 22.60 -18.47
N ASN A 224 -7.11 21.34 -18.76
CA ASN A 224 -7.73 20.55 -19.83
C ASN A 224 -8.85 19.60 -19.34
N TRP A 225 -9.33 19.75 -18.10
CA TRP A 225 -10.47 18.99 -17.59
C TRP A 225 -11.78 19.79 -17.79
N PRO A 226 -12.70 19.36 -18.66
CA PRO A 226 -13.94 20.12 -18.94
C PRO A 226 -14.86 20.25 -17.71
N GLU A 227 -14.68 19.38 -16.71
CA GLU A 227 -15.46 19.37 -15.46
C GLU A 227 -14.73 20.01 -14.27
N GLY A 228 -13.53 20.58 -14.49
CA GLY A 228 -12.65 21.06 -13.43
C GLY A 228 -11.78 19.96 -12.78
N PRO A 229 -10.90 20.35 -11.83
CA PRO A 229 -9.91 19.44 -11.26
C PRO A 229 -10.56 18.33 -10.42
N PRO A 230 -10.00 17.12 -10.42
CA PRO A 230 -10.48 16.02 -9.58
C PRO A 230 -10.30 16.34 -8.10
N LYS A 231 -11.29 15.97 -7.28
CA LYS A 231 -11.29 16.19 -5.82
C LYS A 231 -10.51 15.12 -5.06
N THR A 232 -10.38 13.92 -5.63
CA THR A 232 -9.65 12.79 -5.03
C THR A 232 -8.71 12.11 -6.02
N PHE A 233 -7.71 11.38 -5.52
CA PHE A 233 -6.78 10.61 -6.35
C PHE A 233 -7.49 9.52 -7.17
N ALA A 234 -8.46 8.83 -6.55
CA ALA A 234 -9.28 7.83 -7.24
C ALA A 234 -10.11 8.43 -8.37
N GLU A 235 -10.68 9.63 -8.17
CA GLU A 235 -11.40 10.36 -9.21
C GLU A 235 -10.48 10.79 -10.36
N ALA A 236 -9.27 11.28 -10.06
CA ALA A 236 -8.28 11.65 -11.07
C ALA A 236 -7.95 10.48 -12.02
N ILE A 237 -7.72 9.29 -11.45
CA ILE A 237 -7.42 8.07 -12.22
C ILE A 237 -8.66 7.59 -12.99
N ALA A 238 -9.83 7.53 -12.36
CA ALA A 238 -11.08 7.10 -13.02
C ALA A 238 -11.43 7.98 -14.23
N ARG A 239 -11.28 9.31 -14.09
CA ARG A 239 -11.52 10.26 -15.17
C ARG A 239 -10.48 10.13 -16.30
N ALA A 240 -9.20 9.92 -15.97
CA ALA A 240 -8.17 9.65 -16.97
C ALA A 240 -8.47 8.39 -17.81
N ASN A 241 -9.01 7.35 -17.18
CA ASN A 241 -9.41 6.12 -17.86
C ASN A 241 -10.62 6.34 -18.80
N ASN A 242 -11.59 7.16 -18.40
CA ASN A 242 -12.77 7.50 -19.21
C ASN A 242 -12.46 8.41 -20.41
N SER A 243 -11.41 9.23 -20.34
CA SER A 243 -10.95 10.07 -21.46
C SER A 243 -10.37 9.29 -22.64
N ARG A 244 -10.21 7.97 -22.53
CA ARG A 244 -9.87 7.08 -23.65
C ARG A 244 -11.00 7.08 -24.70
N ARG A 245 -10.96 8.03 -25.63
CA ARG A 245 -11.60 7.83 -26.93
C ARG A 245 -11.00 6.56 -27.56
N PRO A 246 -11.82 5.70 -28.19
CA PRO A 246 -11.32 4.51 -28.88
C PRO A 246 -10.25 4.95 -29.88
N ARG A 247 -9.05 4.36 -29.81
CA ARG A 247 -8.07 4.49 -30.90
C ARG A 247 -8.76 3.96 -32.15
N ASP A 248 -8.97 4.83 -33.14
CA ASP A 248 -9.54 4.43 -34.43
C ASP A 248 -8.75 3.22 -34.96
N PRO A 249 -9.44 2.16 -35.42
CA PRO A 249 -8.77 0.96 -35.89
C PRO A 249 -7.89 1.29 -37.11
N PRO A 250 -6.74 0.62 -37.25
CA PRO A 250 -5.77 0.91 -38.29
C PRO A 250 -6.41 0.74 -39.68
N GLN A 251 -6.20 1.74 -40.54
CA GLN A 251 -6.55 1.69 -41.97
C GLN A 251 -5.69 0.66 -42.72
#